data_AF-A0AAN7KWJ6-F1
#
_entry.id   AF-A0AAN7KWJ6-F1
#
_cell.length_a   1.000
_cell.length_b   1.000
_cell.length_c   1.000
_cell.angle_alpha   90.00
_cell.angle_beta   90.00
_cell.angle_gamma   90.00
#
_symmetry.space_group_name_H-M   'P 1'
#
loop_
_entity.id
_entity.type
_entity.pdbx_description
1 polymer ?
#
loop_
_entity_poly.entity_id
_entity_poly.type
_entity_poly.pdbx_seq_one_letter_code
_entity_poly.pdbx_strand_id
1 'polypeptide(L)'
;MADLIQSIGVMIAGAVIWVATRLLVVDLISTLIFSVLVISTTVPLLRDVIGVLMEKVPSEIDLGSLEDSLKSIKGVHDIHDLHVWSITVGKFVMACHVVPEPGVSPSELLVRIRDYRKRTCRIHHVTIQIE
;
A
#
# COMPACT_ATOMS: atom_id res chain seq x y z
N MET A 1 -6.01 15.72 -4.79
CA MET A 1 -6.81 16.35 -5.88
C MET A 1 -8.29 16.08 -5.69
N ALA A 2 -8.71 14.81 -5.54
CA ALA A 2 -10.10 14.46 -5.23
C ALA A 2 -10.63 15.16 -3.97
N ASP A 3 -9.83 15.24 -2.91
CA ASP A 3 -10.23 15.89 -1.65
C ASP A 3 -10.47 17.40 -1.80
N LEU A 4 -9.70 18.07 -2.67
CA LEU A 4 -9.84 19.50 -2.93
C LEU A 4 -11.14 19.79 -3.71
N ILE A 5 -11.42 18.99 -4.73
CA ILE A 5 -12.64 19.11 -5.55
C ILE A 5 -13.87 18.81 -4.69
N GLN A 6 -13.79 17.76 -3.87
CA GLN A 6 -14.85 17.42 -2.90
C GLN A 6 -15.06 18.56 -1.90
N SER A 7 -13.98 19.10 -1.31
CA SER A 7 -14.07 20.18 -0.32
C SER A 7 -14.68 21.47 -0.90
N ILE A 8 -14.31 21.84 -2.12
CA ILE A 8 -14.88 22.99 -2.84
C ILE A 8 -16.35 22.74 -3.18
N GLY A 9 -16.70 21.51 -3.58
CA GLY A 9 -18.07 21.08 -3.82
C GLY A 9 -18.98 21.24 -2.60
N VAL A 10 -18.52 20.82 -1.40
CA VAL A 10 -19.28 21.01 -0.15
C VAL A 10 -19.52 22.48 0.14
N MET A 11 -18.47 23.30 -0.02
CA MET A 11 -18.50 24.71 0.32
C MET A 11 -19.51 25.48 -0.54
N ILE A 12 -19.54 25.18 -1.84
CA ILE A 12 -20.50 25.81 -2.77
C ILE A 12 -21.93 25.35 -2.45
N ALA A 13 -22.14 24.05 -2.18
CA ALA A 13 -23.45 23.53 -1.82
C ALA A 13 -23.98 24.17 -0.52
N GLY A 14 -23.13 24.34 0.50
CA GLY A 14 -23.47 25.01 1.75
C GLY A 14 -23.81 26.50 1.56
N ALA A 15 -23.08 27.20 0.69
CA ALA A 15 -23.37 28.60 0.35
C ALA A 15 -24.72 28.76 -0.37
N VAL A 16 -25.07 27.83 -1.26
CA VAL A 16 -26.36 27.82 -1.97
C VAL A 16 -27.53 27.56 -1.00
N ILE A 17 -27.35 26.65 -0.02
CA ILE A 17 -28.36 26.38 1.01
C ILE A 17 -28.59 27.59 1.91
N TRP A 18 -27.52 28.31 2.29
CA TRP A 18 -27.61 29.50 3.15
C TRP A 18 -28.46 30.61 2.53
N VAL A 19 -28.40 30.78 1.21
CA VAL A 19 -29.15 31.81 0.49
C VAL A 19 -30.60 31.39 0.19
N ALA A 20 -30.89 30.09 0.07
CA ALA A 20 -32.17 29.57 -0.40
C ALA A 20 -32.95 28.77 0.66
N THR A 21 -33.19 29.36 1.84
CA THR A 21 -33.84 28.71 3.00
C THR A 21 -35.33 28.35 2.81
N ARG A 22 -35.95 28.65 1.66
CA ARG A 22 -37.40 28.51 1.44
C ARG A 22 -37.82 27.23 0.69
N LEU A 23 -36.88 26.35 0.36
CA LEU A 23 -37.11 25.11 -0.38
C LEU A 23 -36.49 23.92 0.37
N LEU A 24 -37.23 23.35 1.33
CA LEU A 24 -36.81 22.13 2.06
C LEU A 24 -36.43 20.96 1.12
N VAL A 25 -37.00 20.92 -0.08
CA VAL A 25 -36.67 19.93 -1.12
C VAL A 25 -35.25 20.10 -1.64
N VAL A 26 -34.73 21.33 -1.71
CA VAL A 26 -33.36 21.62 -2.16
C VAL A 26 -32.35 21.12 -1.13
N ASP A 27 -32.66 21.25 0.16
CA ASP A 27 -31.83 20.73 1.25
C ASP A 27 -31.71 19.19 1.22
N LEU A 28 -32.84 18.50 0.97
CA LEU A 28 -32.87 17.03 0.82
C LEU A 28 -32.04 16.55 -0.39
N ILE A 29 -32.20 17.19 -1.55
CA ILE A 29 -31.46 16.84 -2.77
C ILE A 29 -29.96 17.10 -2.60
N SER A 30 -29.60 18.24 -2.01
CA SER A 30 -28.20 18.60 -1.76
C SER A 30 -27.53 17.59 -0.80
N THR A 31 -28.21 17.23 0.29
CA THR A 31 -27.71 16.23 1.24
C THR A 31 -27.56 14.84 0.61
N LEU A 32 -28.49 14.44 -0.26
CA LEU A 32 -28.42 13.16 -0.97
C LEU A 32 -27.22 13.12 -1.93
N ILE A 33 -27.03 14.16 -2.73
CA ILE A 33 -25.88 14.29 -3.64
C ILE A 33 -24.58 14.23 -2.83
N PHE A 34 -24.53 14.96 -1.72
CA PHE A 34 -23.35 14.99 -0.86
C PHE A 34 -23.03 13.63 -0.24
N SER A 35 -24.06 12.93 0.25
CA SER A 35 -23.94 11.58 0.79
C SER A 35 -23.37 10.60 -0.25
N VAL A 36 -23.88 10.64 -1.49
CA VAL A 36 -23.36 9.79 -2.58
C VAL A 36 -21.90 10.12 -2.90
N LEU A 37 -21.54 11.39 -2.95
CA LEU A 37 -20.17 11.83 -3.23
C LEU A 37 -19.19 11.36 -2.14
N VAL A 38 -19.56 11.53 -0.87
CA VAL A 38 -18.77 11.06 0.29
C VAL A 38 -18.64 9.53 0.28
N ILE A 39 -19.73 8.79 0.02
CA ILE A 39 -19.65 7.32 -0.07
C ILE A 39 -18.73 6.90 -1.21
N SER A 40 -18.81 7.55 -2.37
CA SER A 40 -17.98 7.25 -3.54
C SER A 40 -16.48 7.45 -3.27
N THR A 41 -16.09 8.41 -2.42
CA THR A 41 -14.69 8.63 -2.04
C THR A 41 -14.26 7.79 -0.85
N THR A 42 -15.18 7.50 0.08
CA THR A 42 -14.88 6.71 1.28
C THR A 42 -14.71 5.23 0.97
N VAL A 43 -15.53 4.65 0.10
CA VAL A 43 -15.46 3.22 -0.24
C VAL A 43 -14.09 2.76 -0.77
N PRO A 44 -13.45 3.43 -1.76
CA PRO A 44 -12.13 3.03 -2.23
C PRO A 44 -11.07 3.19 -1.13
N LEU A 45 -11.09 4.30 -0.38
CA LEU A 45 -10.17 4.50 0.74
C LEU A 45 -10.30 3.39 1.79
N LEU A 46 -11.53 3.03 2.14
CA LEU A 46 -11.79 1.95 3.10
C LEU A 46 -11.30 0.60 2.58
N ARG A 47 -11.45 0.31 1.28
CA ARG A 47 -10.91 -0.90 0.65
C ARG A 47 -9.39 -0.92 0.71
N ASP A 48 -8.72 0.21 0.51
CA ASP A 48 -7.27 0.30 0.60
C ASP A 48 -6.79 0.04 2.03
N VAL A 49 -7.46 0.62 3.03
CA VAL A 49 -7.17 0.39 4.45
C VAL A 49 -7.40 -1.07 4.84
N ILE A 50 -8.50 -1.67 4.39
CA ILE A 50 -8.76 -3.10 4.61
C ILE A 50 -7.69 -3.95 3.92
N GLY A 51 -7.26 -3.58 2.71
CA GLY A 51 -6.16 -4.26 2.01
C GLY A 51 -4.86 -4.24 2.80
N VAL A 52 -4.52 -3.10 3.40
CA VAL A 52 -3.37 -2.97 4.32
C VAL A 52 -3.54 -3.86 5.56
N LEU A 53 -4.72 -3.85 6.19
CA LEU A 53 -5.04 -4.67 7.37
C LEU A 53 -5.03 -6.18 7.08
N MET A 54 -5.41 -6.58 5.87
CA MET A 54 -5.39 -7.98 5.44
C MET A 54 -3.99 -8.42 4.99
N GLU A 55 -2.96 -7.60 5.20
CA GLU A 55 -1.59 -7.85 4.75
C GLU A 55 -1.51 -8.18 3.25
N LYS A 56 -2.39 -7.54 2.46
CA LYS A 56 -2.46 -7.79 1.03
C LYS A 56 -1.14 -7.40 0.37
N VAL A 57 -0.69 -8.25 -0.54
CA VAL A 57 0.44 -7.98 -1.41
C VAL A 57 0.17 -6.68 -2.18
N PRO A 58 1.05 -5.67 -2.08
CA PRO A 58 0.86 -4.40 -2.76
C PRO A 58 0.87 -4.61 -4.28
N SER A 59 -0.10 -4.01 -4.97
CA SER A 59 -0.30 -4.16 -6.41
C SER A 59 0.90 -3.70 -7.24
N GLU A 60 1.80 -2.88 -6.67
CA GLU A 60 3.00 -2.40 -7.34
C GLU A 60 4.18 -3.39 -7.28
N ILE A 61 4.06 -4.50 -6.55
CA ILE A 61 5.11 -5.52 -6.41
C ILE A 61 4.64 -6.81 -7.09
N ASP A 62 5.39 -7.21 -8.10
CA ASP A 62 5.28 -8.56 -8.66
C ASP A 62 6.14 -9.51 -7.82
N LEU A 63 5.48 -10.42 -7.10
CA LEU A 63 6.14 -11.41 -6.26
C LEU A 63 7.11 -12.29 -7.06
N GLY A 64 6.76 -12.67 -8.29
CA GLY A 64 7.61 -13.53 -9.12
C GLY A 64 8.91 -12.82 -9.50
N SER A 65 8.79 -11.58 -9.98
CA SER A 65 9.97 -10.76 -10.31
C SER A 65 10.85 -10.47 -9.09
N LEU A 66 10.25 -10.27 -7.91
CA LEU A 66 11.00 -10.06 -6.68
C LEU A 66 11.73 -11.33 -6.24
N GLU A 67 11.08 -12.50 -6.31
CA GLU A 67 11.68 -13.80 -6.01
C GLU A 67 12.87 -14.08 -6.92
N ASP A 68 12.70 -13.93 -8.24
CA ASP A 68 13.77 -14.12 -9.22
C ASP A 68 14.95 -13.17 -8.96
N SER A 69 14.65 -11.91 -8.62
CA SER A 69 15.68 -10.93 -8.31
C SER A 69 16.45 -11.27 -7.04
N LEU A 70 15.79 -11.79 -6.02
CA LEU A 70 16.45 -12.23 -4.79
C LEU A 70 17.25 -13.53 -5.03
N LYS A 71 16.75 -14.47 -5.84
CA LYS A 71 17.47 -15.69 -6.26
C LYS A 71 18.71 -15.38 -7.09
N SER A 72 18.72 -14.25 -7.81
CA SER A 72 19.91 -13.80 -8.57
C SER A 72 21.09 -13.35 -7.68
N ILE A 73 20.88 -13.19 -6.37
CA ILE A 73 21.92 -12.78 -5.43
C ILE A 73 22.90 -13.95 -5.23
N LYS A 74 24.18 -13.70 -5.55
CA LYS A 74 25.24 -14.70 -5.39
C LYS A 74 25.31 -15.22 -3.95
N GLY A 75 25.20 -16.54 -3.79
CA GLY A 75 25.21 -17.23 -2.50
C GLY A 75 23.82 -17.64 -1.99
N VAL A 76 22.75 -17.29 -2.70
CA VAL A 76 21.39 -17.81 -2.45
C VAL A 76 21.20 -19.08 -3.28
N HIS A 77 20.89 -20.19 -2.62
CA HIS A 77 20.50 -21.44 -3.28
C HIS A 77 19.01 -21.44 -3.61
N ASP A 78 18.16 -21.13 -2.62
CA ASP A 78 16.72 -21.04 -2.79
C ASP A 78 16.09 -20.05 -1.79
N ILE A 79 14.85 -19.64 -2.07
CA ILE A 79 14.05 -18.73 -1.24
C ILE A 79 12.66 -19.31 -1.10
N HIS A 80 12.19 -19.39 0.14
CA HIS A 80 10.87 -19.89 0.49
C HIS A 80 10.11 -18.89 1.36
N ASP A 81 8.79 -19.08 1.42
CA ASP A 81 7.88 -18.29 2.27
C ASP A 81 8.07 -16.77 2.11
N LEU A 82 8.26 -16.32 0.86
CA LEU A 82 8.38 -14.91 0.53
C LEU A 82 7.03 -14.22 0.74
N HIS A 83 6.93 -13.49 1.85
CA HIS A 83 5.78 -12.69 2.21
C HIS A 83 6.12 -11.22 2.07
N VAL A 84 5.28 -10.49 1.35
CA VAL A 84 5.40 -9.04 1.16
C VAL A 84 4.07 -8.39 1.49
N TRP A 85 4.10 -7.43 2.40
CA TRP A 85 2.93 -6.66 2.80
C TRP A 85 3.25 -5.18 2.89
N SER A 86 2.20 -4.35 2.83
CA SER A 86 2.31 -2.91 3.01
C SER A 86 1.90 -2.54 4.43
N ILE A 87 2.72 -1.74 5.13
CA ILE A 87 2.32 -1.17 6.44
C ILE A 87 1.51 0.11 6.24
N THR A 88 1.89 0.91 5.25
CA THR A 88 1.18 2.13 4.87
C THR A 88 1.48 2.46 3.41
N VAL A 89 0.75 3.40 2.83
CA VAL A 89 0.95 3.81 1.43
C VAL A 89 2.42 4.19 1.19
N GLY A 90 3.10 3.41 0.34
CA GLY A 90 4.51 3.60 -0.01
C GLY A 90 5.54 3.00 0.96
N LYS A 91 5.15 2.28 2.02
CA LYS A 91 6.08 1.55 2.90
C LYS A 91 5.81 0.04 2.88
N PHE A 92 6.65 -0.69 2.15
CA PHE A 92 6.56 -2.14 2.06
C PHE A 92 7.50 -2.83 3.04
N VAL A 93 7.07 -3.98 3.54
CA VAL A 93 7.83 -4.87 4.38
C VAL A 93 7.82 -6.27 3.77
N MET A 94 8.93 -6.97 3.95
CA MET A 94 9.12 -8.31 3.42
C MET A 94 9.69 -9.23 4.51
N ALA A 95 9.20 -10.47 4.53
CA ALA A 95 9.82 -11.57 5.24
C ALA A 95 10.06 -12.73 4.28
N CYS A 96 11.22 -13.38 4.38
CA CYS A 96 11.53 -14.56 3.60
C CYS A 96 12.53 -15.48 4.30
N HIS A 97 12.51 -16.75 3.90
CA HIS A 97 13.49 -17.75 4.30
C HIS A 97 14.47 -17.95 3.15
N VAL A 98 15.75 -17.95 3.45
CA VAL A 98 16.83 -18.03 2.47
C VAL A 98 17.72 -19.21 2.79
N VAL A 99 17.88 -20.10 1.81
CA VAL A 99 18.80 -21.22 1.87
C VAL A 99 20.13 -20.78 1.25
N PRO A 100 21.25 -20.78 1.99
CA PRO A 100 22.56 -20.40 1.47
C PRO A 100 23.16 -21.52 0.61
N GLU A 101 23.99 -21.14 -0.36
CA GLU A 101 24.83 -22.11 -1.08
C GLU A 101 25.87 -22.76 -0.14
N PRO A 102 26.28 -24.01 -0.40
CA PRO A 102 27.29 -24.70 0.40
C PRO A 102 28.61 -23.91 0.44
N GLY A 103 29.10 -23.61 1.64
CA GLY A 103 30.37 -22.90 1.85
C GLY A 103 30.27 -21.37 1.89
N VAL A 104 29.06 -20.80 1.81
CA VAL A 104 28.84 -19.36 2.00
C VAL A 104 28.62 -19.06 3.49
N SER A 105 29.24 -17.99 4.00
CA SER A 105 29.00 -17.56 5.37
C SER A 105 27.61 -16.91 5.49
N PRO A 106 26.77 -17.32 6.46
CA PRO A 106 25.43 -16.76 6.66
C PRO A 106 25.43 -15.24 6.86
N SER A 107 26.46 -14.71 7.52
CA SER A 107 26.65 -13.28 7.78
C SER A 107 26.92 -12.47 6.51
N GLU A 108 27.73 -12.97 5.58
CA GLU A 108 27.98 -12.28 4.30
C GLU A 108 26.72 -12.26 3.43
N LEU A 109 25.94 -13.34 3.45
CA LEU A 109 24.69 -13.42 2.70
C LEU A 109 23.69 -12.37 3.20
N LEU A 110 23.52 -12.23 4.52
CA LEU A 110 22.68 -11.18 5.11
C LEU A 110 23.10 -9.77 4.70
N VAL A 111 24.41 -9.50 4.65
CA VAL A 111 24.92 -8.19 4.21
C VAL A 111 24.56 -7.94 2.74
N ARG A 112 24.75 -8.93 1.87
CA ARG A 112 24.41 -8.81 0.43
C ARG A 112 22.94 -8.55 0.21
N ILE A 113 22.06 -9.26 0.91
CA ILE A 113 20.60 -9.06 0.78
C ILE A 113 20.19 -7.70 1.36
N ARG A 114 20.80 -7.26 2.47
CA ARG A 114 20.57 -5.91 3.01
C ARG A 114 21.02 -4.80 2.05
N ASP A 115 22.12 -4.99 1.34
CA ASP A 115 22.58 -4.03 0.34
C ASP A 115 21.74 -4.06 -0.93
N TYR A 116 21.25 -5.23 -1.36
CA TYR A 116 20.25 -5.34 -2.41
C TYR A 116 18.99 -4.54 -2.05
N ARG A 117 18.47 -4.71 -0.82
CA ARG A 117 17.34 -3.93 -0.30
C ARG A 117 17.60 -2.42 -0.36
N LYS A 118 18.79 -1.93 -0.02
CA LYS A 118 19.10 -0.49 -0.10
C LYS A 118 19.02 0.07 -1.52
N ARG A 119 19.32 -0.76 -2.53
CA ARG A 119 19.22 -0.37 -3.95
C ARG A 119 17.76 -0.37 -4.42
N THR A 120 16.94 -1.28 -3.88
CA THR A 120 15.52 -1.36 -4.18
C THR A 120 14.75 -0.38 -3.30
N CYS A 121 14.60 0.87 -3.79
CA CYS A 121 14.07 2.05 -3.08
C CYS A 121 12.70 1.93 -2.38
N ARG A 122 12.00 0.79 -2.44
CA ARG A 122 10.61 0.66 -1.95
C ARG A 122 10.45 -0.20 -0.69
N ILE A 123 11.47 -0.97 -0.28
CA ILE A 123 11.35 -1.88 0.87
C ILE A 123 11.91 -1.23 2.15
N HIS A 124 11.02 -0.99 3.12
CA HIS A 124 11.29 -0.25 4.35
C HIS A 124 11.82 -1.13 5.49
N HIS A 125 11.40 -2.39 5.54
CA HIS A 125 11.89 -3.36 6.51
C HIS A 125 11.96 -4.75 5.87
N VAL A 126 13.00 -5.51 6.22
CA VAL A 126 13.22 -6.88 5.72
C VAL A 126 13.61 -7.76 6.89
N THR A 127 12.89 -8.86 7.05
CA THR A 127 13.24 -9.94 7.99
C THR A 127 13.69 -11.14 7.15
N ILE A 128 14.92 -11.60 7.37
CA ILE A 128 15.49 -12.75 6.66
C ILE A 128 15.78 -13.82 7.71
N GLN A 129 15.20 -15.00 7.51
CA GLN A 129 15.58 -16.21 8.21
C GLN A 129 16.52 -17.02 7.31
N ILE A 130 17.59 -17.57 7.90
CA ILE A 130 18.54 -18.43 7.20
C ILE A 130 18.24 -19.86 7.62
N GLU A 131 18.09 -20.74 6.64
CA GLU A 131 17.94 -22.19 6.82
C GLU A 131 19.17 -22.91 6.27
#